data_AF-A0A973IWB9-F1
#
_entry.id   AF-A0A973IWB9-F1
#
_cell.length_a   1.000
_cell.length_b   1.000
_cell.length_c   1.000
_cell.angle_alpha   90.00
_cell.angle_beta   90.00
_cell.angle_gamma   90.00
#
_symmetry.space_group_name_H-M   'P 1'
#
loop_
_entity.id
_entity.type
_entity.pdbx_description
1 polymer ?
#
loop_
_entity_poly.entity_id
_entity_poly.type
_entity_poly.pdbx_seq_one_letter_code
_entity_poly.pdbx_strand_id
1 'polypeptide(L)'
;LIIGSVGSGKSTYLAHFEHVAAAKLIKDTQANWVYIDYEKMGPDGSPRGYLYSQLLAYLSRMDYESVVEPAYHNEISGLAKGPLSPIYGNKSKFDEKIADYILRDYNLVEPYVDKLFSYLAKDRLTIVVLDNVDLYEDSKLESLVFAEGLAFSKRVHCHVIVCIRDTTFIRHRTDSVFDAYELRKLWLDPPPFRQVLSTRLEYSRKILDGKHARIPTSGGAFLDIQDLGVFFEIVQKSLLSNEAGIFIEALADLNIRKGLTLVTNFLTSGHIQANKALGTYLTKGGDKFWFPFHEVFKGTMLGQWRHVREDRTECVNLFDARVGSRKLRLLRLQILKYLMIRARNKDMIEVPIQTLVDDCGILGATVNVVLDVLRKLQREHLIMRISIGTEPESGSVAITRSGGYYISRLIFRLVYVEECMHDTAIDDDALWHSLSDMTYSVELEYSVVHRMEIRKNRIDIFTKYLESLEQEILSVSPQLVEIGVCSEIRRCVLKEMEEALSRSRLRYT
;
A
#
# COMPACT_ATOMS: atom_id res chain seq x y z
N LEU A 1 2.74 -23.23 -5.77
CA LEU A 1 2.03 -21.94 -5.84
C LEU A 1 2.15 -21.21 -4.53
N ILE A 2 2.54 -19.94 -4.58
CA ILE A 2 2.47 -19.00 -3.45
C ILE A 2 1.33 -18.04 -3.76
N ILE A 3 0.32 -17.98 -2.88
CA ILE A 3 -0.92 -17.25 -3.11
C ILE A 3 -1.07 -16.20 -2.02
N GLY A 4 -1.35 -14.96 -2.40
CA GLY A 4 -1.65 -13.90 -1.43
C GLY A 4 -1.95 -12.57 -2.09
N SER A 5 -2.61 -11.69 -1.35
CA SER A 5 -3.01 -10.36 -1.79
C SER A 5 -1.80 -9.46 -2.11
N VAL A 6 -2.08 -8.28 -2.69
CA VAL A 6 -1.04 -7.26 -2.92
C VAL A 6 -0.45 -6.82 -1.58
N GLY A 7 0.88 -6.89 -1.48
CA GLY A 7 1.59 -6.52 -0.25
C GLY A 7 1.60 -7.59 0.85
N SER A 8 1.13 -8.81 0.58
CA SER A 8 1.23 -9.93 1.54
C SER A 8 2.66 -10.39 1.83
N GLY A 9 3.64 -9.90 1.05
CA GLY A 9 5.06 -10.20 1.25
C GLY A 9 5.58 -11.40 0.48
N LYS A 10 4.94 -11.79 -0.64
CA LYS A 10 5.35 -12.91 -1.51
C LYS A 10 6.85 -12.87 -1.88
N SER A 11 7.32 -11.77 -2.44
CA SER A 11 8.73 -11.58 -2.82
C SER A 11 9.67 -11.59 -1.61
N THR A 12 9.25 -10.96 -0.50
CA THR A 12 10.02 -10.98 0.77
C THR A 12 10.15 -12.39 1.32
N TYR A 13 9.08 -13.19 1.26
CA TYR A 13 9.09 -14.59 1.67
C TYR A 13 10.04 -15.41 0.80
N LEU A 14 10.01 -15.23 -0.52
CA LEU A 14 10.92 -15.91 -1.44
C LEU A 14 12.39 -15.57 -1.16
N ALA A 15 12.72 -14.29 -0.98
CA ALA A 15 14.07 -13.85 -0.66
C ALA A 15 14.54 -14.40 0.71
N HIS A 16 13.67 -14.38 1.72
CA HIS A 16 13.98 -14.98 3.02
C HIS A 16 14.15 -16.51 2.91
N PHE A 17 13.33 -17.17 2.09
CA PHE A 17 13.44 -18.59 1.86
C PHE A 17 14.79 -18.93 1.22
N GLU A 18 15.17 -18.24 0.15
CA GLU A 18 16.44 -18.43 -0.54
C GLU A 18 17.65 -18.18 0.37
N HIS A 19 17.71 -17.00 1.00
CA HIS A 19 18.93 -16.52 1.66
C HIS A 19 19.04 -16.90 3.14
N VAL A 20 17.94 -17.36 3.77
CA VAL A 20 17.92 -17.67 5.20
C VAL A 20 17.43 -19.10 5.45
N ALA A 21 16.18 -19.40 5.10
CA ALA A 21 15.56 -20.66 5.51
C ALA A 21 16.15 -21.88 4.77
N ALA A 22 16.38 -21.75 3.47
CA ALA A 22 16.89 -22.81 2.59
C ALA A 22 18.36 -22.61 2.21
N ALA A 23 19.04 -21.58 2.70
CA ALA A 23 20.42 -21.25 2.31
C ALA A 23 21.38 -22.43 2.48
N LYS A 24 21.25 -23.17 3.59
CA LYS A 24 22.05 -24.37 3.84
C LYS A 24 21.72 -25.49 2.84
N LEU A 25 20.44 -25.77 2.60
CA LEU A 25 20.00 -26.77 1.63
C LEU A 25 20.50 -26.46 0.22
N ILE A 26 20.31 -25.21 -0.22
CA ILE A 26 20.73 -24.73 -1.55
C ILE A 26 22.24 -24.90 -1.71
N LYS A 27 23.02 -24.53 -0.69
CA LYS A 27 24.48 -24.66 -0.69
C LYS A 27 24.92 -26.13 -0.71
N ASP A 28 24.38 -26.96 0.17
CA ASP A 28 24.79 -28.36 0.33
C ASP A 28 24.41 -29.22 -0.89
N THR A 29 23.31 -28.90 -1.55
CA THR A 29 22.85 -29.60 -2.77
C THR A 29 23.37 -28.97 -4.07
N GLN A 30 24.12 -27.88 -3.99
CA GLN A 30 24.53 -27.07 -5.15
C GLN A 30 23.33 -26.74 -6.06
N ALA A 31 22.21 -26.38 -5.46
CA ALA A 31 20.96 -26.18 -6.18
C ALA A 31 21.03 -25.01 -7.16
N ASN A 32 20.39 -25.17 -8.32
CA ASN A 32 20.16 -24.07 -9.24
C ASN A 32 18.91 -23.32 -8.81
N TRP A 33 19.07 -22.08 -8.33
CA TRP A 33 17.96 -21.19 -7.99
C TRP A 33 17.90 -20.05 -9.00
N VAL A 34 16.82 -20.01 -9.79
CA VAL A 34 16.62 -19.00 -10.84
C VAL A 34 15.40 -18.15 -10.49
N TYR A 35 15.64 -16.92 -10.05
CA TYR A 35 14.58 -15.96 -9.74
C TYR A 35 14.27 -15.11 -10.98
N ILE A 36 13.01 -15.14 -11.43
CA ILE A 36 12.52 -14.41 -12.60
C ILE A 36 11.44 -13.44 -12.16
N ASP A 37 11.76 -12.16 -12.34
CA ASP A 37 10.89 -11.03 -12.04
C ASP A 37 10.14 -10.60 -13.30
N TYR A 38 8.83 -10.87 -13.36
CA TYR A 38 7.99 -10.53 -14.51
C TYR A 38 7.63 -9.03 -14.58
N GLU A 39 7.94 -8.23 -13.56
CA GLU A 39 7.80 -6.77 -13.63
C GLU A 39 8.66 -6.17 -14.75
N LYS A 40 9.82 -6.78 -15.02
CA LYS A 40 10.79 -6.28 -16.02
C LYS A 40 10.43 -6.67 -17.46
N MET A 41 9.41 -7.49 -17.67
CA MET A 41 8.96 -7.89 -18.99
C MET A 41 8.26 -6.75 -19.75
N GLY A 42 7.57 -5.86 -19.04
CA GLY A 42 6.60 -4.92 -19.61
C GLY A 42 5.24 -5.58 -19.93
N PRO A 43 4.17 -4.77 -20.08
CA PRO A 43 2.80 -5.28 -20.26
C PRO A 43 2.57 -5.97 -21.61
N ASP A 44 3.26 -5.55 -22.67
CA ASP A 44 3.12 -6.10 -24.02
C ASP A 44 4.10 -7.26 -24.32
N GLY A 45 4.89 -7.67 -23.33
CA GLY A 45 5.90 -8.71 -23.50
C GLY A 45 5.30 -10.10 -23.61
N SER A 46 6.00 -11.00 -24.31
CA SER A 46 5.64 -12.43 -24.38
C SER A 46 6.11 -13.16 -23.12
N PRO A 47 5.20 -13.74 -22.30
CA PRO A 47 5.59 -14.51 -21.12
C PRO A 47 6.61 -15.61 -21.38
N ARG A 48 6.37 -16.40 -22.44
CA ARG A 48 7.26 -17.49 -22.85
C ARG A 48 8.60 -16.96 -23.33
N GLY A 49 8.60 -15.98 -24.22
CA GLY A 49 9.85 -15.38 -24.72
C GLY A 49 10.69 -14.79 -23.59
N TYR A 50 10.03 -14.10 -22.64
CA TYR A 50 10.70 -13.53 -21.48
C TYR A 50 11.27 -14.61 -20.55
N LEU A 51 10.49 -15.64 -20.21
CA LEU A 51 10.96 -16.81 -19.43
C LEU A 51 12.24 -17.39 -20.01
N TYR A 52 12.22 -17.73 -21.30
CA TYR A 52 13.36 -18.35 -21.99
C TYR A 52 14.56 -17.41 -22.08
N SER A 53 14.35 -16.10 -22.26
CA SER A 53 15.44 -15.12 -22.25
C SER A 53 16.16 -15.05 -20.90
N GLN A 54 15.42 -15.10 -19.78
CA GLN A 54 15.98 -15.05 -18.43
C GLN A 54 16.70 -16.36 -18.07
N LEU A 55 16.13 -17.50 -18.48
CA LEU A 55 16.76 -18.81 -18.33
C LEU A 55 18.07 -18.89 -19.13
N LEU A 56 18.10 -18.38 -20.37
CA LEU A 56 19.32 -18.31 -21.16
C LEU A 56 20.37 -17.41 -20.50
N ALA A 57 19.96 -16.26 -19.98
CA ALA A 57 20.87 -15.36 -19.25
C ALA A 57 21.49 -16.03 -18.02
N TYR A 58 20.73 -16.88 -17.31
CA TYR A 58 21.27 -17.69 -16.22
C TYR A 58 22.32 -18.71 -16.71
N LEU A 59 22.01 -19.43 -17.80
CA LEU A 59 22.90 -20.44 -18.39
C LEU A 59 24.17 -19.85 -19.02
N SER A 60 24.15 -18.59 -19.45
CA SER A 60 25.31 -17.92 -20.07
C SER A 60 26.54 -17.84 -19.15
N ARG A 61 26.37 -18.11 -17.85
CA ARG A 61 27.43 -18.11 -16.84
C ARG A 61 28.02 -19.51 -16.62
N MET A 62 27.45 -20.53 -17.25
CA MET A 62 27.88 -21.92 -17.10
C MET A 62 28.97 -22.26 -18.11
N ASP A 63 29.86 -23.15 -17.68
CA ASP A 63 31.01 -23.56 -18.46
C ASP A 63 30.67 -24.71 -19.43
N TYR A 64 31.37 -24.73 -20.57
CA TYR A 64 31.10 -25.67 -21.66
C TYR A 64 31.40 -27.11 -21.23
N GLU A 65 32.56 -27.35 -20.62
CA GLU A 65 33.06 -28.69 -20.29
C GLU A 65 32.24 -29.31 -19.15
N SER A 66 31.79 -28.49 -18.20
CA SER A 66 31.09 -28.96 -17.01
C SER A 66 29.57 -29.11 -17.18
N VAL A 67 28.95 -28.38 -18.11
CA VAL A 67 27.47 -28.38 -18.26
C VAL A 67 27.04 -28.62 -19.71
N VAL A 68 27.58 -27.86 -20.66
CA VAL A 68 27.09 -27.89 -22.04
C VAL A 68 27.41 -29.22 -22.70
N GLU A 69 28.67 -29.64 -22.75
CA GLU A 69 29.07 -30.89 -23.38
C GLU A 69 28.38 -32.13 -22.74
N PRO A 70 28.33 -32.27 -21.39
CA PRO A 70 27.59 -33.34 -20.75
C PRO A 70 26.09 -33.36 -21.09
N ALA A 71 25.45 -32.19 -21.20
CA ALA A 71 24.03 -32.09 -21.55
C ALA A 71 23.73 -32.60 -22.97
N TYR A 72 24.69 -32.51 -23.89
CA TYR A 72 24.56 -32.98 -25.27
C TYR A 72 25.17 -34.38 -25.49
N HIS A 73 25.64 -35.05 -24.45
CA HIS A 73 26.40 -36.30 -24.57
C HIS A 73 25.68 -37.39 -25.39
N ASN A 74 24.37 -37.55 -25.19
CA ASN A 74 23.57 -38.56 -25.90
C ASN A 74 23.45 -38.24 -27.39
N GLU A 75 23.21 -36.99 -27.74
CA GLU A 75 23.12 -36.51 -29.12
C GLU A 75 24.45 -36.56 -29.83
N ILE A 76 25.54 -36.14 -29.17
CA ILE A 76 26.90 -36.22 -29.71
C ILE A 76 27.23 -37.69 -30.00
N SER A 77 26.91 -38.60 -29.07
CA SER A 77 27.09 -40.05 -29.25
C SER A 77 26.23 -40.62 -30.39
N GLY A 78 24.99 -40.14 -30.53
CA GLY A 78 24.09 -40.52 -31.62
C GLY A 78 24.57 -40.03 -32.99
N LEU A 79 25.05 -38.79 -33.07
CA LEU A 79 25.62 -38.20 -34.27
C LEU A 79 26.91 -38.90 -34.70
N ALA A 80 27.78 -39.23 -33.73
CA ALA A 80 29.01 -40.00 -33.93
C ALA A 80 28.75 -41.38 -34.54
N LYS A 81 27.71 -42.08 -34.08
CA LYS A 81 27.32 -43.40 -34.60
C LYS A 81 26.50 -43.33 -35.89
N GLY A 82 25.86 -42.19 -36.15
CA GLY A 82 24.93 -42.01 -37.25
C GLY A 82 25.48 -41.06 -38.33
N PRO A 83 24.83 -39.90 -38.59
CA PRO A 83 25.13 -39.05 -39.74
C PRO A 83 26.58 -38.56 -39.85
N LEU A 84 27.29 -38.42 -38.73
CA LEU A 84 28.68 -37.94 -38.70
C LEU A 84 29.70 -39.07 -38.58
N SER A 85 29.27 -40.33 -38.62
CA SER A 85 30.15 -41.50 -38.57
C SER A 85 31.31 -41.45 -39.58
N PRO A 86 31.11 -41.03 -40.86
CA PRO A 86 32.20 -40.96 -41.84
C PRO A 86 33.32 -39.97 -41.48
N ILE A 87 33.02 -38.95 -40.66
CA ILE A 87 33.97 -37.91 -40.26
C ILE A 87 34.43 -38.05 -38.81
N TYR A 88 33.93 -39.03 -38.06
CA TYR A 88 34.24 -39.24 -36.64
C TYR A 88 35.74 -39.45 -36.39
N GLY A 89 36.46 -40.10 -37.32
CA GLY A 89 37.90 -40.27 -37.24
C GLY A 89 38.72 -38.98 -37.43
N ASN A 90 38.10 -37.91 -37.94
CA ASN A 90 38.71 -36.58 -38.03
C ASN A 90 38.14 -35.68 -36.92
N LYS A 91 38.82 -35.70 -35.77
CA LYS A 91 38.36 -35.02 -34.56
C LYS A 91 38.05 -33.53 -34.78
N SER A 92 38.92 -32.80 -35.49
CA SER A 92 38.70 -31.38 -35.77
C SER A 92 37.42 -31.10 -36.57
N LYS A 93 37.14 -31.89 -37.62
CA LYS A 93 35.91 -31.74 -38.42
C LYS A 93 34.67 -32.20 -37.68
N PHE A 94 34.80 -33.20 -36.82
CA PHE A 94 33.71 -33.66 -35.98
C PHE A 94 33.33 -32.60 -34.94
N ASP A 95 34.32 -32.08 -34.22
CA ASP A 95 34.14 -31.05 -33.19
C ASP A 95 33.54 -29.76 -33.79
N GLU A 96 33.96 -29.35 -34.99
CA GLU A 96 33.36 -28.23 -35.73
C GLU A 96 31.87 -28.45 -35.99
N LYS A 97 31.46 -29.66 -36.41
CA LYS A 97 30.05 -29.97 -36.66
C LYS A 97 29.21 -30.06 -35.39
N ILE A 98 29.80 -30.51 -34.28
CA ILE A 98 29.13 -30.47 -32.97
C ILE A 98 28.98 -29.03 -32.50
N ALA A 99 30.00 -28.19 -32.64
CA ALA A 99 29.92 -26.77 -32.32
C ALA A 99 28.83 -26.06 -33.15
N ASP A 100 28.75 -26.31 -34.46
CA ASP A 100 27.68 -25.81 -35.34
C ASP A 100 26.29 -26.19 -34.82
N TYR A 101 26.12 -27.46 -34.38
CA TYR A 101 24.86 -27.98 -33.86
C TYR A 101 24.46 -27.30 -32.55
N ILE A 102 25.39 -27.18 -31.61
CA ILE A 102 25.14 -26.52 -30.32
C ILE A 102 24.86 -25.03 -30.53
N LEU A 103 25.59 -24.37 -31.43
CA LEU A 103 25.38 -22.96 -31.76
C LEU A 103 24.01 -22.73 -32.41
N ARG A 104 23.55 -23.65 -33.25
CA ARG A 104 22.19 -23.61 -33.80
C ARG A 104 21.14 -23.67 -32.69
N ASP A 105 21.26 -24.63 -31.79
CA ASP A 105 20.31 -24.77 -30.67
C ASP A 105 20.37 -23.53 -29.75
N TYR A 106 21.57 -22.98 -29.48
CA TYR A 106 21.77 -21.74 -28.72
C TYR A 106 21.01 -20.56 -29.34
N ASN A 107 21.11 -20.38 -30.66
CA ASN A 107 20.42 -19.31 -31.38
C ASN A 107 18.89 -19.49 -31.40
N LEU A 108 18.40 -20.73 -31.31
CA LEU A 108 16.97 -21.03 -31.19
C LEU A 108 16.43 -20.86 -29.76
N VAL A 109 17.33 -20.66 -28.77
CA VAL A 109 17.05 -20.45 -27.35
C VAL A 109 16.33 -21.61 -26.66
N GLU A 110 15.09 -21.91 -27.03
CA GLU A 110 14.27 -22.93 -26.33
C GLU A 110 14.91 -24.32 -26.32
N PRO A 111 15.39 -24.87 -27.46
CA PRO A 111 16.00 -26.20 -27.46
C PRO A 111 17.27 -26.27 -26.60
N TYR A 112 18.05 -25.18 -26.59
CA TYR A 112 19.25 -25.08 -25.76
C TYR A 112 18.91 -25.02 -24.27
N VAL A 113 17.99 -24.14 -23.89
CA VAL A 113 17.53 -23.97 -22.51
C VAL A 113 16.90 -25.25 -21.98
N ASP A 114 15.95 -25.85 -22.71
CA ASP A 114 15.27 -27.07 -22.27
C ASP A 114 16.26 -28.21 -22.05
N LYS A 115 17.27 -28.36 -22.93
CA LYS A 115 18.28 -29.41 -22.82
C LYS A 115 19.20 -29.22 -21.62
N LEU A 116 19.77 -28.01 -21.46
CA LEU A 116 20.68 -27.73 -20.35
C LEU A 116 19.95 -27.84 -19.01
N PHE A 117 18.75 -27.29 -18.88
CA PHE A 117 18.01 -27.43 -17.62
C PHE A 117 17.58 -28.88 -17.37
N SER A 118 17.30 -29.69 -18.40
CA SER A 118 16.94 -31.11 -18.21
C SER A 118 18.13 -31.90 -17.67
N TYR A 119 19.33 -31.59 -18.15
CA TYR A 119 20.57 -32.13 -17.60
C TYR A 119 20.78 -31.69 -16.14
N LEU A 120 20.67 -30.39 -15.86
CA LEU A 120 20.84 -29.84 -14.51
C LEU A 120 19.83 -30.42 -13.50
N ALA A 121 18.57 -30.56 -13.89
CA ALA A 121 17.50 -31.05 -13.03
C ALA A 121 17.62 -32.55 -12.70
N LYS A 122 18.38 -33.31 -13.49
CA LYS A 122 18.60 -34.75 -13.26
C LYS A 122 19.45 -35.01 -12.01
N ASP A 123 20.50 -34.21 -11.83
CA ASP A 123 21.53 -34.45 -10.81
C ASP A 123 21.53 -33.40 -9.70
N ARG A 124 20.89 -32.23 -9.92
CA ARG A 124 20.84 -31.13 -8.96
C ARG A 124 19.42 -30.61 -8.77
N LEU A 125 19.13 -30.21 -7.53
CA LEU A 125 17.90 -29.50 -7.21
C LEU A 125 17.83 -28.22 -8.07
N THR A 126 16.82 -28.14 -8.94
CA THR A 126 16.67 -27.00 -9.86
C THR A 126 15.30 -26.37 -9.63
N ILE A 127 15.32 -25.11 -9.20
CA ILE A 127 14.15 -24.33 -8.79
C ILE A 127 14.09 -23.06 -9.65
N VAL A 128 12.98 -22.88 -10.36
CA VAL A 128 12.68 -21.64 -11.08
C VAL A 128 11.52 -20.93 -10.38
N VAL A 129 11.73 -19.67 -10.02
CA VAL A 129 10.76 -18.83 -9.33
C VAL A 129 10.22 -17.79 -10.29
N LEU A 130 8.91 -17.73 -10.46
CA LEU A 130 8.19 -16.74 -11.25
C LEU A 130 7.43 -15.82 -10.29
N ASP A 131 7.90 -14.57 -10.15
CA ASP A 131 7.36 -13.60 -9.20
C ASP A 131 6.90 -12.31 -9.90
N ASN A 132 6.17 -11.46 -9.16
CA ASN A 132 5.68 -10.14 -9.61
C ASN A 132 4.83 -10.13 -10.88
N VAL A 133 4.25 -11.27 -11.27
CA VAL A 133 3.35 -11.38 -12.42
C VAL A 133 2.10 -10.51 -12.22
N ASP A 134 1.75 -10.29 -10.96
CA ASP A 134 0.53 -9.65 -10.54
C ASP A 134 0.55 -8.12 -10.61
N LEU A 135 1.66 -7.49 -10.99
CA LEU A 135 1.77 -6.03 -11.05
C LEU A 135 1.01 -5.40 -12.22
N TYR A 136 0.74 -6.14 -13.30
CA TYR A 136 -0.02 -5.64 -14.45
C TYR A 136 -1.54 -5.65 -14.24
N GLU A 137 -2.02 -6.23 -13.14
CA GLU A 137 -3.45 -6.38 -12.82
C GLU A 137 -4.27 -7.09 -13.92
N ASP A 138 -3.59 -7.86 -14.78
CA ASP A 138 -4.17 -8.63 -15.87
C ASP A 138 -4.20 -10.12 -15.51
N SER A 139 -5.40 -10.60 -15.18
CA SER A 139 -5.61 -12.00 -14.79
C SER A 139 -5.35 -13.00 -15.92
N LYS A 140 -5.45 -12.57 -17.20
CA LYS A 140 -5.12 -13.42 -18.35
C LYS A 140 -3.61 -13.61 -18.46
N LEU A 141 -2.85 -12.52 -18.28
CA LEU A 141 -1.38 -12.57 -18.26
C LEU A 141 -0.87 -13.46 -17.12
N GLU A 142 -1.42 -13.31 -15.92
CA GLU A 142 -1.09 -14.15 -14.76
C GLU A 142 -1.32 -15.64 -15.05
N SER A 143 -2.44 -15.96 -15.69
CA SER A 143 -2.79 -17.33 -16.07
C SER A 143 -1.86 -17.88 -17.16
N LEU A 144 -1.43 -17.06 -18.12
CA LEU A 144 -0.49 -17.46 -19.17
C LEU A 144 0.91 -17.74 -18.59
N VAL A 145 1.42 -16.88 -17.72
CA VAL A 145 2.71 -17.12 -17.02
C VAL A 145 2.67 -18.40 -16.20
N PHE A 146 1.55 -18.64 -15.50
CA PHE A 146 1.36 -19.88 -14.76
C PHE A 146 1.40 -21.12 -15.67
N ALA A 147 0.69 -21.07 -16.80
CA ALA A 147 0.67 -22.17 -17.77
C ALA A 147 2.06 -22.45 -18.37
N GLU A 148 2.82 -21.41 -18.72
CA GLU A 148 4.18 -21.53 -19.25
C GLU A 148 5.14 -22.12 -18.22
N GLY A 149 5.07 -21.65 -16.97
CA GLY A 149 5.88 -22.21 -15.87
C GLY A 149 5.60 -23.69 -15.62
N LEU A 150 4.33 -24.08 -15.66
CA LEU A 150 3.94 -25.48 -15.50
C LEU A 150 4.40 -26.33 -16.69
N ALA A 151 4.26 -25.83 -17.91
CA ALA A 151 4.70 -26.53 -19.11
C ALA A 151 6.23 -26.74 -19.09
N PHE A 152 6.98 -25.72 -18.68
CA PHE A 152 8.43 -25.80 -18.50
C PHE A 152 8.82 -26.84 -17.43
N SER A 153 8.20 -26.78 -16.25
CA SER A 153 8.43 -27.75 -15.15
C SER A 153 8.29 -29.21 -15.62
N LYS A 154 7.30 -29.49 -16.47
CA LYS A 154 7.07 -30.84 -16.99
C LYS A 154 8.07 -31.26 -18.06
N ARG A 155 8.39 -30.37 -19.00
CA ARG A 155 9.36 -30.65 -20.07
C ARG A 155 10.72 -30.99 -19.50
N VAL A 156 11.09 -30.32 -18.42
CA VAL A 156 12.46 -30.27 -17.92
C VAL A 156 12.63 -30.96 -16.56
N HIS A 157 11.53 -31.40 -15.95
CA HIS A 157 11.49 -32.06 -14.64
C HIS A 157 12.10 -31.24 -13.49
N CYS A 158 11.99 -29.90 -13.54
CA CYS A 158 12.44 -29.01 -12.47
C CYS A 158 11.28 -28.56 -11.57
N HIS A 159 11.60 -28.02 -10.40
CA HIS A 159 10.61 -27.37 -9.54
C HIS A 159 10.33 -25.95 -10.01
N VAL A 160 9.05 -25.59 -10.10
CA VAL A 160 8.64 -24.21 -10.42
C VAL A 160 7.76 -23.66 -9.31
N ILE A 161 8.14 -22.50 -8.79
CA ILE A 161 7.37 -21.74 -7.81
C ILE A 161 6.78 -20.54 -8.56
N VAL A 162 5.44 -20.43 -8.56
CA VAL A 162 4.75 -19.27 -9.14
C VAL A 162 4.02 -18.52 -8.02
N CYS A 163 4.22 -17.22 -7.96
CA CYS A 163 3.48 -16.29 -7.11
C CYS A 163 2.28 -15.73 -7.87
N ILE A 164 1.09 -15.82 -7.27
CA ILE A 164 -0.16 -15.30 -7.86
C ILE A 164 -1.01 -14.57 -6.81
N ARG A 165 -1.90 -13.67 -7.26
CA ARG A 165 -2.91 -13.05 -6.40
C ARG A 165 -3.96 -14.07 -5.97
N ASP A 166 -4.51 -13.87 -4.77
CA ASP A 166 -5.65 -14.61 -4.23
C ASP A 166 -6.89 -14.48 -5.13
N THR A 167 -7.20 -13.26 -5.58
CA THR A 167 -8.31 -12.97 -6.49
C THR A 167 -8.17 -13.68 -7.85
N THR A 168 -6.96 -13.67 -8.43
CA THR A 168 -6.68 -14.43 -9.67
C THR A 168 -6.88 -15.93 -9.46
N PHE A 169 -6.34 -16.47 -8.36
CA PHE A 169 -6.52 -17.88 -8.04
C PHE A 169 -7.99 -18.26 -7.87
N ILE A 170 -8.79 -17.43 -7.18
CA ILE A 170 -10.22 -17.68 -6.98
C ILE A 170 -10.98 -17.65 -8.31
N ARG A 171 -10.72 -16.65 -9.17
CA ARG A 171 -11.37 -16.52 -10.49
C ARG A 171 -11.11 -17.73 -11.39
N HIS A 172 -9.89 -18.24 -11.37
CA HIS A 172 -9.48 -19.34 -12.24
C HIS A 172 -9.50 -20.71 -11.54
N ARG A 173 -10.08 -20.80 -10.33
CA ARG A 173 -10.14 -22.05 -9.56
C ARG A 173 -10.90 -23.15 -10.30
N THR A 174 -11.88 -22.78 -11.12
CA THR A 174 -12.69 -23.69 -11.94
C THR A 174 -12.10 -23.95 -13.32
N ASP A 175 -10.99 -23.30 -13.68
CA ASP A 175 -10.36 -23.52 -14.97
C ASP A 175 -9.60 -24.85 -14.96
N SER A 176 -9.68 -25.58 -16.08
CA SER A 176 -9.05 -26.89 -16.25
C SER A 176 -7.55 -26.88 -16.00
N VAL A 177 -6.87 -25.74 -16.18
CA VAL A 177 -5.42 -25.57 -15.94
C VAL A 177 -5.09 -25.57 -14.44
N PHE A 178 -5.99 -25.12 -13.57
CA PHE A 178 -5.78 -25.11 -12.12
C PHE A 178 -6.35 -26.36 -11.43
N ASP A 179 -7.35 -27.01 -12.03
CA ASP A 179 -8.05 -28.17 -11.47
C ASP A 179 -7.42 -29.51 -11.88
N ALA A 180 -6.79 -29.60 -13.07
CA ALA A 180 -6.22 -30.85 -13.58
C ALA A 180 -4.89 -31.28 -12.91
N TYR A 181 -4.34 -30.49 -11.97
CA TYR A 181 -3.01 -30.74 -11.39
C TYR A 181 -3.02 -30.67 -9.86
N GLU A 182 -2.32 -31.61 -9.22
CA GLU A 182 -2.03 -31.61 -7.78
C GLU A 182 -0.99 -30.52 -7.43
N LEU A 183 -1.41 -29.26 -7.51
CA LEU A 183 -0.58 -28.11 -7.18
C LEU A 183 -0.46 -27.97 -5.66
N ARG A 184 0.77 -27.92 -5.14
CA ARG A 184 1.01 -27.51 -3.76
C ARG A 184 0.78 -26.00 -3.62
N LYS A 185 -0.11 -25.64 -2.70
CA LYS A 185 -0.56 -24.26 -2.47
C LYS A 185 -0.07 -23.80 -1.09
N LEU A 186 0.63 -22.68 -1.06
CA LEU A 186 1.01 -21.98 0.16
C LEU A 186 0.30 -20.63 0.17
N TRP A 187 -0.54 -20.40 1.17
CA TRP A 187 -1.22 -19.12 1.37
C TRP A 187 -0.36 -18.23 2.26
N LEU A 188 -0.15 -16.99 1.83
CA LEU A 188 0.54 -15.97 2.59
C LEU A 188 -0.44 -14.85 2.94
N ASP A 189 -0.77 -14.78 4.21
CA ASP A 189 -1.54 -13.69 4.78
C ASP A 189 -0.63 -12.46 4.98
N PRO A 190 -1.14 -11.23 4.77
CA PRO A 190 -0.38 -10.03 5.08
C PRO A 190 -0.03 -10.00 6.58
N PRO A 191 1.23 -9.72 6.94
CA PRO A 191 1.62 -9.66 8.33
C PRO A 191 0.93 -8.51 9.07
N PRO A 192 0.73 -8.60 10.39
CA PRO A 192 0.14 -7.51 11.16
C PRO A 192 0.94 -6.21 11.00
N PHE A 193 0.27 -5.11 10.62
CA PHE A 193 0.92 -3.82 10.36
C PHE A 193 1.83 -3.35 11.51
N ARG A 194 1.36 -3.47 12.75
CA ARG A 194 2.13 -3.08 13.96
C ARG A 194 3.46 -3.84 14.08
N GLN A 195 3.48 -5.12 13.73
CA GLN A 195 4.71 -5.92 13.78
C GLN A 195 5.70 -5.43 12.72
N VAL A 196 5.24 -5.24 11.48
CA VAL A 196 6.08 -4.72 10.39
C VAL A 196 6.67 -3.35 10.74
N LEU A 197 5.84 -2.44 11.24
CA LEU A 197 6.28 -1.11 11.64
C LEU A 197 7.29 -1.17 12.79
N SER A 198 7.01 -1.98 13.81
CA SER A 198 7.93 -2.18 14.95
C SER A 198 9.29 -2.70 14.50
N THR A 199 9.33 -3.74 13.66
CA THR A 199 10.58 -4.30 13.13
C THR A 199 11.37 -3.28 12.30
N ARG A 200 10.69 -2.47 11.47
CA ARG A 200 11.36 -1.43 10.65
C ARG A 200 11.91 -0.28 11.49
N LEU A 201 11.18 0.19 12.51
CA LEU A 201 11.66 1.22 13.41
C LEU A 201 12.83 0.72 14.27
N GLU A 202 12.76 -0.53 14.75
CA GLU A 202 13.86 -1.18 15.48
C GLU A 202 15.11 -1.35 14.61
N TYR A 203 14.95 -1.74 13.35
CA TYR A 203 16.07 -1.80 12.41
C TYR A 203 16.69 -0.41 12.16
N SER A 204 15.85 0.62 12.01
CA SER A 204 16.31 2.01 11.85
C SER A 204 17.07 2.51 13.08
N ARG A 205 16.58 2.16 14.28
CA ARG A 205 17.27 2.42 15.55
C ARG A 205 18.66 1.77 15.57
N LYS A 206 18.77 0.48 15.24
CA LYS A 206 20.05 -0.26 15.20
C LYS A 206 21.06 0.33 14.22
N ILE A 207 20.61 0.84 13.06
CA ILE A 207 21.50 1.49 12.08
C ILE A 207 22.09 2.79 12.63
N LEU A 208 21.37 3.47 13.51
CA LEU A 208 21.74 4.77 14.06
C LEU A 208 22.32 4.69 15.47
N ASP A 209 22.41 3.49 16.03
CA ASP A 209 22.97 3.23 17.35
C ASP A 209 24.40 3.77 17.44
N GLY A 210 24.65 4.59 18.47
CA GLY A 210 25.95 5.24 18.71
C GLY A 210 26.35 6.31 17.68
N LYS A 211 25.46 6.69 16.76
CA LYS A 211 25.72 7.81 15.84
C LYS A 211 25.39 9.13 16.52
N HIS A 212 26.38 10.02 16.51
CA HIS A 212 26.28 11.37 17.05
C HIS A 212 25.82 12.37 15.99
N ALA A 213 25.02 13.35 16.41
CA ALA A 213 24.74 14.54 15.60
C ALA A 213 24.50 15.78 16.46
N ARG A 214 24.88 16.93 15.89
CA ARG A 214 24.61 18.25 16.46
C ARG A 214 23.50 18.94 15.67
N ILE A 215 22.31 19.04 16.26
CA ILE A 215 21.10 19.53 15.58
C ILE A 215 20.85 21.01 15.93
N PRO A 216 20.70 21.91 14.96
CA PRO A 216 20.32 23.29 15.24
C PRO A 216 18.88 23.35 15.75
N THR A 217 18.67 24.07 16.86
CA THR A 217 17.35 24.37 17.39
C THR A 217 16.83 25.67 16.79
N SER A 218 15.51 25.87 16.83
CA SER A 218 14.86 27.09 16.32
C SER A 218 15.31 28.38 17.00
N GLY A 219 15.94 28.30 18.18
CA GLY A 219 16.50 29.44 18.92
C GLY A 219 17.99 29.70 18.66
N GLY A 220 18.60 29.05 17.66
CA GLY A 220 20.03 29.20 17.33
C GLY A 220 21.00 28.42 18.22
N ALA A 221 20.52 27.81 19.30
CA ALA A 221 21.30 26.86 20.10
C ALA A 221 21.43 25.52 19.37
N PHE A 222 22.44 24.72 19.72
CA PHE A 222 22.63 23.38 19.18
C PHE A 222 22.29 22.32 20.23
N LEU A 223 21.49 21.33 19.84
CA LEU A 223 21.24 20.13 20.62
C LEU A 223 22.30 19.07 20.26
N ASP A 224 23.09 18.67 21.24
CA ASP A 224 24.12 17.65 21.08
C ASP A 224 23.54 16.27 21.39
N ILE A 225 23.42 15.42 20.37
CA ILE A 225 22.79 14.11 20.49
C ILE A 225 23.86 13.04 20.32
N GLN A 226 24.13 12.31 21.39
CA GLN A 226 25.14 11.25 21.43
C GLN A 226 24.67 9.98 20.71
N ASP A 227 23.36 9.71 20.72
CA ASP A 227 22.76 8.57 20.05
C ASP A 227 21.48 8.98 19.31
N LEU A 228 21.54 8.96 17.98
CA LEU A 228 20.39 9.22 17.10
C LEU A 228 19.33 8.11 17.15
N GLY A 229 19.67 6.90 17.61
CA GLY A 229 18.74 5.79 17.80
C GLY A 229 17.58 6.15 18.74
N VAL A 230 17.83 7.03 19.72
CA VAL A 230 16.83 7.56 20.65
C VAL A 230 15.60 8.15 19.93
N PHE A 231 15.80 8.82 18.78
CA PHE A 231 14.68 9.37 18.02
C PHE A 231 13.69 8.28 17.59
N PHE A 232 14.20 7.16 17.09
CA PHE A 232 13.36 6.05 16.63
C PHE A 232 12.67 5.32 17.78
N GLU A 233 13.24 5.34 18.99
CA GLU A 233 12.55 4.87 20.20
C GLU A 233 11.33 5.76 20.52
N ILE A 234 11.49 7.08 20.47
CA ILE A 234 10.39 8.04 20.69
C ILE A 234 9.30 7.86 19.63
N VAL A 235 9.69 7.73 18.36
CA VAL A 235 8.77 7.49 17.25
C VAL A 235 8.02 6.18 17.46
N GLN A 236 8.72 5.10 17.82
CA GLN A 236 8.09 3.80 18.09
C GLN A 236 7.08 3.90 19.24
N LYS A 237 7.45 4.49 20.38
CA LYS A 237 6.54 4.73 21.51
C LYS A 237 5.32 5.56 21.09
N SER A 238 5.52 6.58 20.25
CA SER A 238 4.45 7.49 19.83
C SER A 238 3.50 6.88 18.80
N LEU A 239 4.03 6.29 17.74
CA LEU A 239 3.23 5.75 16.62
C LEU A 239 2.62 4.39 16.94
N LEU A 240 3.21 3.60 17.84
CA LEU A 240 2.62 2.34 18.32
C LEU A 240 1.77 2.53 19.59
N SER A 241 1.60 3.77 20.07
CA SER A 241 0.69 4.09 21.17
C SER A 241 -0.77 3.75 20.82
N ASN A 242 -1.64 3.68 21.83
CA ASN A 242 -3.03 3.26 21.62
C ASN A 242 -3.78 4.14 20.60
N GLU A 243 -3.73 5.47 20.72
CA GLU A 243 -4.51 6.33 19.83
C GLU A 243 -3.90 6.46 18.43
N ALA A 244 -2.61 6.81 18.34
CA ALA A 244 -1.90 6.98 17.07
C ALA A 244 -1.75 5.66 16.31
N GLY A 245 -1.52 4.55 17.01
CA GLY A 245 -1.40 3.23 16.40
C GLY A 245 -2.71 2.77 15.78
N ILE A 246 -3.84 2.94 16.48
CA ILE A 246 -5.17 2.64 15.90
C ILE A 246 -5.45 3.52 14.69
N PHE A 247 -5.08 4.80 14.74
CA PHE A 247 -5.23 5.74 13.63
C PHE A 247 -4.48 5.29 12.38
N ILE A 248 -3.17 5.05 12.48
CA ILE A 248 -2.35 4.65 11.32
C ILE A 248 -2.80 3.29 10.79
N GLU A 249 -3.11 2.34 11.67
CA GLU A 249 -3.57 1.00 11.29
C GLU A 249 -4.93 1.05 10.57
N ALA A 250 -5.86 1.89 11.04
CA ALA A 250 -7.14 2.06 10.38
C ALA A 250 -7.00 2.73 9.01
N LEU A 251 -6.11 3.71 8.86
CA LEU A 251 -5.86 4.36 7.57
C LEU A 251 -5.09 3.50 6.58
N ALA A 252 -4.22 2.62 7.07
CA ALA A 252 -3.53 1.64 6.25
C ALA A 252 -4.49 0.63 5.63
N ASP A 253 -5.59 0.27 6.32
CA ASP A 253 -6.65 -0.63 5.82
C ASP A 253 -6.10 -1.91 5.17
N LEU A 254 -5.29 -2.65 5.94
CA LEU A 254 -4.57 -3.87 5.49
C LEU A 254 -3.49 -3.64 4.41
N ASN A 255 -3.36 -2.43 3.88
CA ASN A 255 -2.27 -2.05 2.98
C ASN A 255 -1.06 -1.54 3.78
N ILE A 256 -0.11 -2.45 4.02
CA ILE A 256 1.15 -2.14 4.73
C ILE A 256 1.94 -1.05 4.02
N ARG A 257 1.94 -0.99 2.68
CA ARG A 257 2.67 0.04 1.92
C ARG A 257 2.09 1.44 2.19
N LYS A 258 0.76 1.56 2.22
CA LYS A 258 0.07 2.81 2.59
C LYS A 258 0.46 3.22 4.02
N GLY A 259 0.37 2.30 4.97
CA GLY A 259 0.77 2.57 6.36
C GLY A 259 2.23 3.01 6.51
N LEU A 260 3.17 2.40 5.77
CA LEU A 260 4.58 2.83 5.77
C LEU A 260 4.77 4.21 5.14
N THR A 261 4.01 4.54 4.10
CA THR A 261 4.02 5.86 3.48
C THR A 261 3.58 6.93 4.49
N LEU A 262 2.52 6.67 5.28
CA LEU A 262 2.09 7.57 6.36
C LEU A 262 3.18 7.80 7.41
N VAL A 263 3.92 6.74 7.78
CA VAL A 263 5.04 6.88 8.73
C VAL A 263 6.20 7.66 8.10
N THR A 264 6.52 7.44 6.84
CA THR A 264 7.55 8.23 6.14
C THR A 264 7.15 9.70 6.03
N ASN A 265 5.88 10.00 5.76
CA ASN A 265 5.36 11.37 5.78
C ASN A 265 5.57 12.00 7.17
N PHE A 266 5.24 11.26 8.24
CA PHE A 266 5.45 11.72 9.61
C PHE A 266 6.93 12.04 9.91
N LEU A 267 7.84 11.14 9.53
CA LEU A 267 9.28 11.31 9.77
C LEU A 267 9.90 12.49 8.99
N THR A 268 9.33 12.85 7.85
CA THR A 268 9.81 13.94 6.98
C THR A 268 9.03 15.24 7.15
N SER A 269 8.05 15.27 8.04
CA SER A 269 7.14 16.40 8.20
C SER A 269 7.76 17.56 8.98
N GLY A 270 7.46 18.79 8.56
CA GLY A 270 7.74 20.00 9.33
C GLY A 270 6.79 20.24 10.52
N HIS A 271 5.73 19.44 10.65
CA HIS A 271 4.73 19.58 11.72
C HIS A 271 5.13 18.91 13.04
N ILE A 272 6.17 18.08 13.03
CA ILE A 272 6.62 17.35 14.22
C ILE A 272 7.70 18.13 14.96
N GLN A 273 7.57 18.24 16.27
CA GLN A 273 8.54 18.96 17.10
C GLN A 273 9.72 18.06 17.52
N ALA A 274 10.48 17.53 16.55
CA ALA A 274 11.57 16.57 16.79
C ALA A 274 12.63 17.09 17.78
N ASN A 275 13.04 18.36 17.63
CA ASN A 275 14.01 19.00 18.54
C ASN A 275 13.54 19.00 20.00
N LYS A 276 12.25 19.28 20.22
CA LYS A 276 11.63 19.29 21.54
C LYS A 276 11.47 17.88 22.08
N ALA A 277 11.14 16.91 21.22
CA ALA A 277 11.06 15.51 21.57
C ALA A 277 12.40 15.00 22.13
N LEU A 278 13.48 15.23 21.39
CA LEU A 278 14.83 14.84 21.76
C LEU A 278 15.33 15.58 23.01
N GLY A 279 15.15 16.90 23.08
CA GLY A 279 15.53 17.69 24.26
C GLY A 279 14.77 17.26 25.52
N THR A 280 13.47 16.96 25.41
CA THR A 280 12.67 16.49 26.55
C THR A 280 13.10 15.09 26.99
N TYR A 281 13.37 14.20 26.05
CA TYR A 281 13.83 12.84 26.33
C TYR A 281 15.18 12.86 27.10
N LEU A 282 16.14 13.67 26.65
CA LEU A 282 17.45 13.82 27.29
C LEU A 282 17.37 14.44 28.69
N THR A 283 16.48 15.42 28.89
CA THR A 283 16.40 16.18 30.16
C THR A 283 15.50 15.52 31.22
N LYS A 284 14.44 14.80 30.82
CA LYS A 284 13.43 14.25 31.75
C LYS A 284 13.48 12.74 31.94
N GLY A 285 14.42 12.06 31.29
CA GLY A 285 14.52 10.59 31.25
C GLY A 285 13.53 9.99 30.24
N GLY A 286 13.98 8.97 29.50
CA GLY A 286 13.41 8.48 28.23
C GLY A 286 11.96 7.99 28.17
N ASP A 287 11.19 8.10 29.25
CA ASP A 287 9.82 7.58 29.35
C ASP A 287 8.72 8.64 29.29
N LYS A 288 9.07 9.92 29.07
CA LYS A 288 8.11 11.03 29.25
C LYS A 288 7.69 11.79 28.00
N PHE A 289 8.19 11.44 26.82
CA PHE A 289 7.79 12.13 25.59
C PHE A 289 7.10 11.17 24.62
N TRP A 290 5.89 11.56 24.21
CA TRP A 290 5.20 11.04 23.05
C TRP A 290 4.71 12.21 22.19
N PHE A 291 4.69 12.02 20.88
CA PHE A 291 4.07 13.00 19.99
C PHE A 291 2.56 13.05 20.25
N PRO A 292 1.98 14.23 20.49
CA PRO A 292 0.54 14.35 20.67
C PRO A 292 -0.20 14.02 19.36
N PHE A 293 -1.44 13.58 19.47
CA PHE A 293 -2.21 13.12 18.30
C PHE A 293 -2.28 14.15 17.17
N HIS A 294 -2.39 15.44 17.47
CA HIS A 294 -2.44 16.47 16.42
C HIS A 294 -1.11 16.59 15.64
N GLU A 295 0.04 16.35 16.27
CA GLU A 295 1.34 16.27 15.55
C GLU A 295 1.43 14.99 14.73
N VAL A 296 0.93 13.86 15.24
CA VAL A 296 0.87 12.61 14.47
C VAL A 296 -0.05 12.74 13.27
N PHE A 297 -1.26 13.30 13.46
CA PHE A 297 -2.20 13.56 12.38
C PHE A 297 -1.59 14.47 11.32
N LYS A 298 -1.05 15.63 11.72
CA LYS A 298 -0.43 16.56 10.76
C LYS A 298 0.77 15.95 10.06
N GLY A 299 1.65 15.28 10.81
CA GLY A 299 2.84 14.64 10.26
C GLY A 299 2.51 13.57 9.22
N THR A 300 1.56 12.70 9.52
CA THR A 300 1.17 11.60 8.61
C THR A 300 0.32 12.08 7.43
N MET A 301 -0.67 12.95 7.67
CA MET A 301 -1.69 13.32 6.69
C MET A 301 -1.26 14.46 5.76
N LEU A 302 -0.65 15.51 6.31
CA LEU A 302 -0.22 16.68 5.54
C LEU A 302 1.19 16.48 4.96
N GLY A 303 2.01 15.66 5.61
CA GLY A 303 3.41 15.45 5.24
C GLY A 303 4.18 16.77 5.27
N GLN A 304 4.63 17.22 4.11
CA GLN A 304 5.42 18.45 3.94
C GLN A 304 4.56 19.71 3.74
N TRP A 305 3.25 19.56 3.51
CA TRP A 305 2.36 20.67 3.19
C TRP A 305 1.88 21.41 4.44
N ARG A 306 1.76 22.74 4.35
CA ARG A 306 1.30 23.57 5.48
C ARG A 306 -0.17 23.37 5.82
N HIS A 307 -1.02 23.21 4.81
CA HIS A 307 -2.47 23.02 4.93
C HIS A 307 -2.91 21.86 4.06
N VAL A 308 -3.98 21.17 4.49
CA VAL A 308 -4.64 20.13 3.69
C VAL A 308 -5.10 20.69 2.35
N ARG A 309 -4.85 19.91 1.32
CA ARG A 309 -5.48 20.04 0.01
C ARG A 309 -5.56 18.62 -0.56
N GLU A 310 -6.78 18.17 -0.81
CA GLU A 310 -7.06 16.75 -1.05
C GLU A 310 -6.33 16.15 -2.27
N ASP A 311 -5.83 16.97 -3.19
CA ASP A 311 -5.07 16.55 -4.38
C ASP A 311 -3.59 16.23 -4.10
N ARG A 312 -3.05 16.64 -2.94
CA ARG A 312 -1.62 16.51 -2.61
C ARG A 312 -1.34 15.95 -1.21
N THR A 313 -2.38 15.76 -0.40
CA THR A 313 -2.28 15.23 0.97
C THR A 313 -3.03 13.91 1.10
N GLU A 314 -2.68 13.11 2.09
CA GLU A 314 -3.36 11.82 2.40
C GLU A 314 -4.71 12.03 3.12
N CYS A 315 -5.01 13.27 3.52
CA CYS A 315 -6.25 13.63 4.19
C CYS A 315 -7.40 13.75 3.18
N VAL A 316 -8.46 12.96 3.40
CA VAL A 316 -9.70 13.08 2.63
C VAL A 316 -10.63 14.07 3.31
N ASN A 317 -11.04 15.12 2.59
CA ASN A 317 -12.04 16.05 3.11
C ASN A 317 -13.45 15.48 2.93
N LEU A 318 -14.09 15.10 4.05
CA LEU A 318 -15.48 14.63 4.05
C LEU A 318 -16.52 15.75 4.07
N PHE A 319 -16.12 17.00 4.34
CA PHE A 319 -17.02 18.16 4.41
C PHE A 319 -17.22 18.86 3.06
N ASP A 320 -16.58 18.36 2.00
CA ASP A 320 -16.77 18.86 0.64
C ASP A 320 -16.71 17.70 -0.36
N ALA A 321 -17.83 17.43 -1.05
CA ALA A 321 -17.91 16.43 -2.09
C ALA A 321 -17.25 16.86 -3.41
N ARG A 322 -16.85 18.14 -3.54
CA ARG A 322 -16.38 18.80 -4.76
C ARG A 322 -17.43 18.81 -5.87
N VAL A 323 -18.68 18.97 -5.48
CA VAL A 323 -19.83 19.08 -6.37
C VAL A 323 -20.28 20.54 -6.36
N GLY A 324 -20.63 21.09 -7.53
CA GLY A 324 -21.05 22.50 -7.69
C GLY A 324 -22.41 22.84 -7.07
N SER A 325 -22.94 22.01 -6.16
CA SER A 325 -24.24 22.18 -5.52
C SER A 325 -24.08 22.18 -4.00
N ARG A 326 -24.60 23.22 -3.34
CA ARG A 326 -24.61 23.37 -1.88
C ARG A 326 -25.25 22.16 -1.18
N LYS A 327 -26.38 21.67 -1.71
CA LYS A 327 -27.13 20.51 -1.17
C LYS A 327 -26.36 19.21 -1.23
N LEU A 328 -25.41 19.08 -2.15
CA LEU A 328 -24.60 17.87 -2.34
C LEU A 328 -23.22 18.00 -1.70
N ARG A 329 -22.94 19.11 -1.00
CA ARG A 329 -21.61 19.38 -0.45
C ARG A 329 -21.17 18.34 0.58
N LEU A 330 -22.09 17.84 1.40
CA LEU A 330 -21.81 16.82 2.42
C LEU A 330 -21.98 15.38 1.91
N LEU A 331 -22.15 15.16 0.61
CA LEU A 331 -22.52 13.85 0.05
C LEU A 331 -21.53 12.72 0.44
N ARG A 332 -20.23 13.01 0.52
CA ARG A 332 -19.21 12.05 0.99
C ARG A 332 -19.44 11.60 2.44
N LEU A 333 -19.64 12.57 3.35
CA LEU A 333 -19.94 12.32 4.75
C LEU A 333 -21.21 11.47 4.91
N GLN A 334 -22.24 11.81 4.13
CA GLN A 334 -23.55 11.15 4.17
C GLN A 334 -23.48 9.70 3.67
N ILE A 335 -22.86 9.46 2.52
CA ILE A 335 -22.68 8.10 1.98
C ILE A 335 -21.91 7.24 2.99
N LEU A 336 -20.77 7.72 3.51
CA LEU A 336 -20.00 6.94 4.48
C LEU A 336 -20.76 6.70 5.78
N LYS A 337 -21.50 7.69 6.28
CA LYS A 337 -22.34 7.53 7.48
C LYS A 337 -23.44 6.49 7.26
N TYR A 338 -24.11 6.53 6.10
CA TYR A 338 -25.13 5.55 5.71
C TYR A 338 -24.55 4.13 5.65
N LEU A 339 -23.41 3.95 4.96
CA LEU A 339 -22.73 2.66 4.89
C LEU A 339 -22.30 2.16 6.27
N MET A 340 -21.82 3.05 7.16
CA MET A 340 -21.47 2.68 8.54
C MET A 340 -22.68 2.21 9.35
N ILE A 341 -23.85 2.84 9.20
CA ILE A 341 -25.09 2.42 9.87
C ILE A 341 -25.51 1.04 9.37
N ARG A 342 -25.53 0.84 8.05
CA ARG A 342 -25.88 -0.44 7.41
C ARG A 342 -24.94 -1.57 7.82
N ALA A 343 -23.63 -1.31 7.88
CA ALA A 343 -22.62 -2.29 8.30
C ALA A 343 -22.76 -2.77 9.76
N ARG A 344 -23.58 -2.13 10.60
CA ARG A 344 -23.91 -2.65 11.94
C ARG A 344 -24.80 -3.89 11.86
N ASN A 345 -25.59 -4.03 10.80
CA ASN A 345 -26.35 -5.23 10.52
C ASN A 345 -25.54 -6.15 9.60
N LYS A 346 -25.24 -7.37 10.06
CA LYS A 346 -24.39 -8.33 9.34
C LYS A 346 -24.95 -8.69 7.96
N ASP A 347 -26.27 -8.64 7.79
CA ASP A 347 -26.95 -8.97 6.53
C ASP A 347 -26.96 -7.78 5.54
N MET A 348 -26.47 -6.61 5.95
CA MET A 348 -26.54 -5.36 5.19
C MET A 348 -25.17 -4.68 5.03
N ILE A 349 -24.08 -5.44 5.21
CA ILE A 349 -22.71 -4.92 5.07
C ILE A 349 -22.48 -4.37 3.66
N GLU A 350 -23.04 -5.04 2.66
CA GLU A 350 -22.97 -4.60 1.27
C GLU A 350 -24.23 -3.82 0.90
N VAL A 351 -24.03 -2.69 0.21
CA VAL A 351 -25.11 -1.86 -0.30
C VAL A 351 -25.03 -1.83 -1.81
N PRO A 352 -26.11 -2.16 -2.54
CA PRO A 352 -26.16 -2.02 -4.00
C PRO A 352 -25.92 -0.57 -4.41
N ILE A 353 -25.11 -0.36 -5.45
CA ILE A 353 -24.83 1.00 -5.96
C ILE A 353 -26.13 1.67 -6.42
N GLN A 354 -27.06 0.92 -7.03
CA GLN A 354 -28.37 1.43 -7.42
C GLN A 354 -29.14 2.04 -6.24
N THR A 355 -29.11 1.40 -5.07
CA THR A 355 -29.76 1.95 -3.86
C THR A 355 -29.18 3.30 -3.47
N LEU A 356 -27.85 3.47 -3.57
CA LEU A 356 -27.21 4.76 -3.31
C LEU A 356 -27.58 5.80 -4.36
N VAL A 357 -27.68 5.42 -5.62
CA VAL A 357 -28.13 6.30 -6.71
C VAL A 357 -29.55 6.79 -6.47
N ASP A 358 -30.46 5.89 -6.11
CA ASP A 358 -31.86 6.20 -5.83
C ASP A 358 -31.98 7.12 -4.61
N ASP A 359 -31.31 6.76 -3.50
CA ASP A 359 -31.33 7.54 -2.24
C ASP A 359 -30.72 8.94 -2.43
N CYS A 360 -29.60 9.05 -3.15
CA CYS A 360 -28.96 10.33 -3.44
C CYS A 360 -29.71 11.13 -4.51
N GLY A 361 -30.47 10.47 -5.38
CA GLY A 361 -31.33 11.10 -6.39
C GLY A 361 -32.40 11.99 -5.76
N ILE A 362 -32.92 11.63 -4.58
CA ILE A 362 -33.85 12.45 -3.78
C ILE A 362 -33.22 13.81 -3.42
N LEU A 363 -31.89 13.86 -3.25
CA LEU A 363 -31.13 15.08 -2.95
C LEU A 363 -30.77 15.89 -4.21
N GLY A 364 -31.17 15.43 -5.39
CA GLY A 364 -30.83 16.02 -6.68
C GLY A 364 -29.44 15.62 -7.21
N ALA A 365 -28.84 14.54 -6.67
CA ALA A 365 -27.62 14.00 -7.23
C ALA A 365 -27.93 13.24 -8.52
N THR A 366 -27.22 13.55 -9.60
CA THR A 366 -27.27 12.72 -10.81
C THR A 366 -26.47 11.44 -10.60
N VAL A 367 -26.76 10.42 -11.41
CA VAL A 367 -26.04 9.13 -11.34
C VAL A 367 -24.53 9.32 -11.46
N ASN A 368 -24.08 10.16 -12.40
CA ASN A 368 -22.66 10.47 -12.59
C ASN A 368 -22.02 11.07 -11.33
N VAL A 369 -22.71 12.00 -10.65
CA VAL A 369 -22.19 12.61 -9.41
C VAL A 369 -22.02 11.55 -8.32
N VAL A 370 -22.98 10.65 -8.15
CA VAL A 370 -22.89 9.57 -7.16
C VAL A 370 -21.72 8.65 -7.49
N LEU A 371 -21.61 8.21 -8.75
CA LEU A 371 -20.52 7.35 -9.21
C LEU A 371 -19.15 8.01 -9.04
N ASP A 372 -19.01 9.31 -9.32
CA ASP A 372 -17.75 10.05 -9.14
C ASP A 372 -17.36 10.13 -7.65
N VAL A 373 -18.33 10.38 -6.77
CA VAL A 373 -18.10 10.34 -5.31
C VAL A 373 -17.68 8.95 -4.87
N LEU A 374 -18.35 7.88 -5.33
CA LEU A 374 -17.98 6.50 -5.00
C LEU A 374 -16.59 6.15 -5.52
N ARG A 375 -16.25 6.51 -6.76
CA ARG A 375 -14.90 6.32 -7.32
C ARG A 375 -13.84 7.02 -6.48
N LYS A 376 -14.10 8.25 -6.05
CA LYS A 376 -13.21 8.98 -5.15
C LYS A 376 -13.05 8.26 -3.81
N LEU A 377 -14.14 7.90 -3.14
CA LEU A 377 -14.08 7.17 -1.86
C LEU A 377 -13.37 5.82 -1.99
N GLN A 378 -13.56 5.11 -3.10
CA GLN A 378 -12.88 3.85 -3.39
C GLN A 378 -11.39 4.04 -3.61
N ARG A 379 -10.99 5.05 -4.40
CA ARG A 379 -9.59 5.38 -4.66
C ARG A 379 -8.83 5.73 -3.38
N GLU A 380 -9.49 6.41 -2.45
CA GLU A 380 -8.91 6.75 -1.14
C GLU A 380 -9.02 5.61 -0.11
N HIS A 381 -9.55 4.45 -0.52
CA HIS A 381 -9.76 3.25 0.30
C HIS A 381 -10.72 3.46 1.49
N LEU A 382 -11.70 4.36 1.38
CA LEU A 382 -12.75 4.55 2.39
C LEU A 382 -13.95 3.61 2.20
N ILE A 383 -14.12 3.12 0.97
CA ILE A 383 -15.08 2.07 0.60
C ILE A 383 -14.38 1.02 -0.27
N MET A 384 -14.95 -0.17 -0.31
CA MET A 384 -14.55 -1.25 -1.21
C MET A 384 -15.72 -1.66 -2.10
N ARG A 385 -15.43 -2.00 -3.36
CA ARG A 385 -16.41 -2.59 -4.29
C ARG A 385 -16.29 -4.10 -4.21
N ILE A 386 -17.42 -4.80 -3.99
CA ILE A 386 -17.42 -6.25 -3.77
C ILE A 386 -17.77 -7.00 -5.05
N SER A 387 -18.84 -6.58 -5.73
CA SER A 387 -19.23 -7.15 -7.02
C SER A 387 -18.84 -6.21 -8.16
N ILE A 388 -18.07 -6.73 -9.13
CA ILE A 388 -17.75 -6.02 -10.38
C ILE A 388 -18.67 -6.60 -11.46
N GLY A 389 -19.77 -5.93 -11.76
CA GLY A 389 -20.52 -6.22 -12.97
C GLY A 389 -19.93 -5.46 -14.18
N THR A 390 -20.49 -5.71 -15.36
CA THR A 390 -20.06 -5.11 -16.63
C THR A 390 -20.35 -3.61 -16.71
N GLU A 391 -21.32 -3.11 -15.93
CA GLU A 391 -21.73 -1.71 -15.94
C GLU A 391 -21.20 -0.93 -14.71
N PRO A 392 -20.97 0.39 -14.82
CA PRO A 392 -20.48 1.21 -13.72
C PRO A 392 -21.40 1.21 -12.48
N GLU A 393 -22.71 1.14 -12.70
CA GLU A 393 -23.76 1.15 -11.66
C GLU A 393 -24.06 -0.25 -11.10
N SER A 394 -23.53 -1.29 -11.74
CA SER A 394 -23.74 -2.66 -11.30
C SER A 394 -22.87 -3.03 -10.09
N GLY A 395 -23.41 -3.83 -9.18
CA GLY A 395 -22.69 -4.36 -8.03
C GLY A 395 -22.96 -3.64 -6.71
N SER A 396 -22.11 -3.91 -5.73
CA SER A 396 -22.26 -3.50 -4.34
C SER A 396 -20.99 -2.87 -3.79
N VAL A 397 -21.16 -1.97 -2.81
CA VAL A 397 -20.08 -1.34 -2.06
C VAL A 397 -20.24 -1.60 -0.57
N ALA A 398 -19.13 -1.65 0.15
CA ALA A 398 -19.09 -1.72 1.61
C ALA A 398 -18.09 -0.70 2.16
N ILE A 399 -18.32 -0.24 3.39
CA ILE A 399 -17.37 0.65 4.08
C ILE A 399 -16.14 -0.13 4.52
N THR A 400 -14.94 0.47 4.37
CA THR A 400 -13.70 -0.13 4.86
C THR A 400 -13.46 0.21 6.33
N ARG A 401 -12.42 -0.37 6.94
CA ARG A 401 -11.99 0.02 8.29
C ARG A 401 -11.53 1.47 8.32
N SER A 402 -10.91 1.95 7.25
CA SER A 402 -10.52 3.35 7.09
C SER A 402 -11.74 4.28 7.07
N GLY A 403 -12.73 4.00 6.19
CA GLY A 403 -13.97 4.79 6.13
C GLY A 403 -14.71 4.81 7.46
N GLY A 404 -14.81 3.66 8.13
CA GLY A 404 -15.39 3.56 9.46
C GLY A 404 -14.64 4.39 10.51
N TYR A 405 -13.31 4.45 10.47
CA TYR A 405 -12.52 5.27 11.38
C TYR A 405 -12.70 6.77 11.13
N TYR A 406 -12.82 7.19 9.87
CA TYR A 406 -13.13 8.58 9.54
C TYR A 406 -14.42 9.02 10.23
N ILE A 407 -15.51 8.26 10.06
CA ILE A 407 -16.83 8.62 10.59
C ILE A 407 -16.96 8.42 12.10
N SER A 408 -16.36 7.38 12.66
CA SER A 408 -16.50 7.09 14.09
C SER A 408 -15.54 7.88 14.98
N ARG A 409 -14.45 8.42 14.44
CA ARG A 409 -13.39 9.09 15.22
C ARG A 409 -12.87 10.39 14.61
N LEU A 410 -12.38 10.40 13.35
CA LEU A 410 -11.68 11.59 12.83
C LEU A 410 -12.56 12.82 12.72
N ILE A 411 -13.79 12.68 12.22
CA ILE A 411 -14.70 13.83 12.07
C ILE A 411 -14.98 14.54 13.40
N PHE A 412 -14.74 13.89 14.54
CA PHE A 412 -14.93 14.46 15.88
C PHE A 412 -13.67 15.09 16.47
N ARG A 413 -12.54 15.10 15.75
CA ARG A 413 -11.26 15.68 16.21
C ARG A 413 -11.06 17.07 15.70
N LEU A 414 -10.73 17.99 16.60
CA LEU A 414 -10.42 19.38 16.29
C LEU A 414 -9.41 19.52 15.16
N VAL A 415 -8.30 18.76 15.22
CA VAL A 415 -7.24 18.83 14.21
C VAL A 415 -7.74 18.45 12.82
N TYR A 416 -8.63 17.46 12.70
CA TYR A 416 -9.18 17.06 11.41
C TYR A 416 -10.14 18.12 10.87
N VAL A 417 -11.02 18.66 11.71
CA VAL A 417 -12.01 19.67 11.30
C VAL A 417 -11.34 20.99 10.91
N GLU A 418 -10.34 21.45 11.66
CA GLU A 418 -9.58 22.65 11.30
C GLU A 418 -8.83 22.49 9.98
N GLU A 419 -8.22 21.32 9.74
CA GLU A 419 -7.49 21.12 8.49
C GLU A 419 -8.44 20.97 7.28
N CYS A 420 -9.57 20.28 7.44
CA CYS A 420 -10.58 20.19 6.38
C CYS A 420 -11.26 21.52 6.09
N MET A 421 -11.41 22.41 7.08
CA MET A 421 -11.93 23.77 6.88
C MET A 421 -11.13 24.53 5.81
N HIS A 422 -9.81 24.39 5.80
CA HIS A 422 -8.95 25.05 4.79
C HIS A 422 -9.22 24.59 3.36
N ASP A 423 -9.76 23.39 3.19
CA ASP A 423 -9.99 22.76 1.89
C ASP A 423 -11.48 22.73 1.51
N THR A 424 -12.38 23.20 2.38
CA THR A 424 -13.84 23.13 2.15
C THR A 424 -14.32 24.34 1.36
N ALA A 425 -15.04 24.11 0.26
CA ALA A 425 -15.70 25.19 -0.47
C ALA A 425 -16.78 25.86 0.38
N ILE A 426 -16.68 27.18 0.51
CA ILE A 426 -17.64 28.05 1.21
C ILE A 426 -18.26 28.96 0.16
N ASP A 427 -19.58 28.86 0.00
CA ASP A 427 -20.36 29.61 -0.99
C ASP A 427 -20.88 30.96 -0.48
N ASP A 428 -20.78 31.21 0.82
CA ASP A 428 -21.10 32.50 1.45
C ASP A 428 -19.83 33.37 1.52
N ASP A 429 -19.77 34.42 0.71
CA ASP A 429 -18.62 35.33 0.62
C ASP A 429 -18.28 35.98 1.96
N ALA A 430 -19.28 36.39 2.75
CA ALA A 430 -19.07 37.04 4.03
C ALA A 430 -18.48 36.05 5.05
N LEU A 431 -19.00 34.82 5.07
CA LEU A 431 -18.46 33.74 5.88
C LEU A 431 -17.03 33.37 5.47
N TRP A 432 -16.76 33.28 4.17
CA TRP A 432 -15.43 33.00 3.63
C TRP A 432 -14.42 34.06 4.06
N HIS A 433 -14.74 35.34 3.86
CA HIS A 433 -13.88 36.45 4.29
C HIS A 433 -13.63 36.41 5.80
N SER A 434 -14.67 36.18 6.60
CA SER A 434 -14.54 36.05 8.06
C SER A 434 -13.57 34.93 8.47
N LEU A 435 -13.72 33.73 7.89
CA LEU A 435 -12.85 32.58 8.17
C LEU A 435 -11.41 32.79 7.67
N SER A 436 -11.26 33.48 6.54
CA SER A 436 -9.95 33.86 5.97
C SER A 436 -9.22 34.86 6.88
N ASP A 437 -9.89 35.93 7.31
CA ASP A 437 -9.32 36.97 8.18
C ASP A 437 -8.93 36.41 9.54
N MET A 438 -9.77 35.54 10.12
CA MET A 438 -9.43 34.82 11.35
C MET A 438 -8.22 33.89 11.15
N THR A 439 -8.09 33.25 9.99
CA THR A 439 -6.93 32.40 9.68
C THR A 439 -5.64 33.22 9.65
N TYR A 440 -5.66 34.38 8.99
CA TYR A 440 -4.51 35.29 8.98
C TYR A 440 -4.18 35.80 10.39
N SER A 441 -5.21 36.14 11.17
CA SER A 441 -5.07 36.61 12.55
C SER A 441 -4.41 35.55 13.45
N VAL A 442 -4.76 34.27 13.29
CA VAL A 442 -4.15 33.16 14.03
C VAL A 442 -2.64 33.04 13.74
N GLU A 443 -2.22 33.32 12.51
CA GLU A 443 -0.82 33.20 12.11
C GLU A 443 0.05 34.34 12.64
N LEU A 444 -0.51 35.55 12.66
CA LEU A 444 0.18 36.74 13.18
C LEU A 444 0.17 36.83 14.71
N GLU A 445 -0.78 36.18 15.38
CA GLU A 445 -0.95 36.31 16.83
C GLU A 445 0.20 35.63 17.59
N TYR A 446 0.94 36.40 18.39
CA TYR A 446 2.06 35.90 19.20
C TYR A 446 1.59 35.22 20.50
N SER A 447 0.52 35.71 21.11
CA SER A 447 -0.02 35.17 22.36
C SER A 447 -0.66 33.80 22.11
N VAL A 448 -0.13 32.76 22.76
CA VAL A 448 -0.68 31.41 22.64
C VAL A 448 -2.14 31.35 23.09
N VAL A 449 -2.50 32.08 24.15
CA VAL A 449 -3.88 32.08 24.67
C VAL A 449 -4.82 32.77 23.69
N HIS A 450 -4.47 33.97 23.21
CA HIS A 450 -5.31 34.71 22.27
C HIS A 450 -5.45 33.98 20.93
N ARG A 451 -4.37 33.37 20.44
CA ARG A 451 -4.40 32.51 19.25
C ARG A 451 -5.40 31.36 19.40
N MET A 452 -5.47 30.74 20.58
CA MET A 452 -6.45 29.70 20.87
C MET A 452 -7.89 30.25 20.93
N GLU A 453 -8.10 31.45 21.44
CA GLU A 453 -9.42 32.08 21.44
C GLU A 453 -9.92 32.36 20.01
N ILE A 454 -9.07 32.90 19.14
CA ILE A 454 -9.41 33.11 17.72
C ILE A 454 -9.72 31.78 17.03
N ARG A 455 -8.90 30.73 17.26
CA ARG A 455 -9.16 29.39 16.72
C ARG A 455 -10.50 28.82 17.19
N LYS A 456 -10.92 29.06 18.43
CA LYS A 456 -12.20 28.61 18.98
C LYS A 456 -13.36 29.29 18.25
N ASN A 457 -13.29 30.60 18.05
CA ASN A 457 -14.32 31.34 17.32
C ASN A 457 -14.42 30.88 15.87
N ARG A 458 -13.26 30.71 15.21
CA ARG A 458 -13.19 30.25 13.82
C ARG A 458 -13.83 28.87 13.63
N ILE A 459 -13.51 27.91 14.51
CA ILE A 459 -14.05 26.55 14.40
C ILE A 459 -15.55 26.50 14.76
N ASP A 460 -16.02 27.32 15.69
CA ASP A 460 -17.46 27.46 15.99
C ASP A 460 -18.23 27.96 14.77
N ILE A 461 -17.70 28.99 14.09
CA ILE A 461 -18.30 29.55 12.87
C ILE A 461 -18.34 28.49 11.75
N PHE A 462 -17.24 27.79 11.51
CA PHE A 462 -17.20 26.74 10.47
C PHE A 462 -18.14 25.57 10.79
N THR A 463 -18.17 25.09 12.03
CA THR A 463 -19.04 23.97 12.40
C THR A 463 -20.53 24.33 12.38
N LYS A 464 -20.91 25.58 12.69
CA LYS A 464 -22.27 26.09 12.46
C LYS A 464 -22.65 26.11 10.98
N TYR A 465 -21.70 26.45 10.11
CA TYR A 465 -21.91 26.36 8.67
C TYR A 465 -22.17 24.90 8.24
N LEU A 466 -21.40 23.93 8.73
CA LEU A 466 -21.67 22.51 8.47
C LEU A 466 -23.05 22.07 8.97
N GLU A 467 -23.46 22.49 10.17
CA GLU A 467 -24.82 22.24 10.68
C GLU A 467 -25.89 22.83 9.75
N SER A 468 -25.67 24.03 9.21
CA SER A 468 -26.63 24.66 8.29
C SER A 468 -26.76 23.90 6.97
N LEU A 469 -25.65 23.36 6.44
CA LEU A 469 -25.66 22.51 5.25
C LEU A 469 -26.42 21.21 5.51
N GLU A 470 -26.17 20.57 6.66
CA GLU A 470 -26.84 19.33 7.04
C GLU A 470 -28.34 19.54 7.25
N GLN A 471 -28.75 20.63 7.91
CA GLN A 471 -30.17 20.97 8.12
C GLN A 471 -30.92 21.17 6.81
N GLU A 472 -30.31 21.82 5.82
CA GLU A 472 -30.89 21.97 4.49
C GLU A 472 -31.18 20.60 3.86
N ILE A 473 -30.26 19.63 4.03
CA ILE A 473 -30.42 18.27 3.49
C ILE A 473 -31.48 17.47 4.25
N LEU A 474 -31.45 17.50 5.59
CA LEU A 474 -32.41 16.78 6.43
C LEU A 474 -33.85 17.27 6.24
N SER A 475 -34.03 18.54 5.85
CA SER A 475 -35.36 19.10 5.54
C SER A 475 -36.01 18.48 4.30
N VAL A 476 -35.22 17.90 3.39
CA VAL A 476 -35.70 17.30 2.13
C VAL A 476 -36.23 15.88 2.34
N SER A 477 -35.67 15.11 3.28
CA SER A 477 -36.12 13.75 3.59
C SER A 477 -35.94 13.39 5.06
N PRO A 478 -37.02 13.22 5.85
CA PRO A 478 -36.96 12.82 7.25
C PRO A 478 -36.30 11.45 7.50
N GLN A 479 -36.24 10.59 6.47
CA GLN A 479 -35.57 9.29 6.54
C GLN A 479 -34.05 9.42 6.63
N LEU A 480 -33.49 10.59 6.29
CA LEU A 480 -32.07 10.91 6.40
C LEU A 480 -31.68 11.44 7.79
N VAL A 481 -32.62 11.58 8.74
CA VAL A 481 -32.28 12.09 10.08
C VAL A 481 -31.22 11.23 10.78
N GLU A 482 -31.21 9.91 10.54
CA GLU A 482 -30.23 8.99 11.14
C GLU A 482 -28.79 9.22 10.64
N ILE A 483 -28.60 9.87 9.49
CA ILE A 483 -27.28 10.23 8.97
C ILE A 483 -26.78 11.59 9.48
N GLY A 484 -27.59 12.35 10.21
CA GLY A 484 -27.20 13.60 10.84
C GLY A 484 -26.07 13.42 11.86
N VAL A 485 -25.00 14.20 11.74
CA VAL A 485 -23.80 14.11 12.60
C VAL A 485 -23.11 15.45 12.85
N CYS A 486 -23.42 16.52 12.10
CA CYS A 486 -22.73 17.81 12.22
C CYS A 486 -22.89 18.46 13.60
N SER A 487 -24.05 18.33 14.25
CA SER A 487 -24.21 18.83 15.62
C SER A 487 -23.39 18.07 16.65
N GLU A 488 -23.20 16.76 16.46
CA GLU A 488 -22.30 15.98 17.30
C GLU A 488 -20.83 16.36 17.06
N ILE A 489 -20.43 16.57 15.79
CA ILE A 489 -19.11 17.10 15.43
C ILE A 489 -18.83 18.41 16.16
N ARG A 490 -19.74 19.38 16.06
CA ARG A 490 -19.60 20.69 16.71
C ARG A 490 -19.40 20.55 18.21
N ARG A 491 -20.24 19.77 18.89
CA ARG A 491 -20.14 19.53 20.34
C ARG A 491 -18.79 18.95 20.74
N CYS A 492 -18.32 17.91 20.04
CA CYS A 492 -17.06 17.24 20.35
C CYS A 492 -15.84 18.15 20.11
N VAL A 493 -15.81 18.85 18.98
CA VAL A 493 -14.71 19.74 18.60
C VAL A 493 -14.61 20.96 19.53
N LEU A 494 -15.74 21.57 19.89
CA LEU A 494 -15.74 22.70 20.83
C LEU A 494 -15.28 22.28 22.22
N LYS A 495 -15.66 21.07 22.67
CA LYS A 495 -15.16 20.50 23.92
C LYS A 495 -13.64 20.31 23.90
N GLU A 496 -13.09 19.68 22.85
CA GLU A 496 -11.64 19.49 22.71
C GLU A 496 -10.91 20.86 22.68
N MET A 497 -11.52 21.86 22.06
CA MET A 497 -10.98 23.22 21.99
C MET A 497 -11.00 23.95 23.34
N GLU A 498 -12.06 23.79 24.14
CA GLU A 498 -12.15 24.36 25.48
C GLU A 498 -11.14 23.74 26.45
N GLU A 499 -10.95 22.42 26.37
CA GLU A 499 -9.92 21.72 27.14
C GLU A 499 -8.50 22.16 26.74
N ALA A 500 -8.26 22.41 25.45
CA ALA A 500 -6.99 22.92 24.95
C ALA A 500 -6.75 24.37 25.41
N LEU A 501 -7.76 25.24 25.31
CA LEU A 501 -7.68 26.63 25.76
C LEU A 501 -7.44 26.74 27.27
N SER A 502 -8.12 25.91 28.07
CA SER A 502 -7.94 25.88 29.53
C SER A 502 -6.52 25.48 29.92
N ARG A 503 -5.95 24.47 29.26
CA ARG A 503 -4.54 24.07 29.44
C ARG A 503 -3.57 25.17 29.01
N SER A 504 -3.85 25.87 27.92
CA SER A 504 -3.03 27.00 27.49
C SER A 504 -3.07 28.16 28.48
N ARG A 505 -4.24 28.50 29.04
CA ARG A 505 -4.36 29.52 30.09
C ARG A 505 -3.49 29.13 31.29
N LEU A 506 -3.70 27.95 31.88
CA LEU A 506 -2.91 27.47 33.01
C LEU A 506 -1.38 27.46 32.81
N ARG A 507 -0.91 27.41 31.57
CA ARG A 507 0.53 27.36 31.24
C ARG A 507 1.14 28.74 30.99
N TYR A 508 0.35 29.71 30.55
CA TYR A 508 0.80 31.00 30.04
C TYR A 508 0.20 32.21 30.78
N THR A 509 -0.74 31.99 31.69
CA THR A 509 -1.14 32.93 32.76
C THR A 509 -0.47 32.50 34.04
#